data_AF-A0A962J358-F1
#
_entry.id   AF-A0A962J358-F1
#
_cell.length_a   1.000
_cell.length_b   1.000
_cell.length_c   1.000
_cell.angle_alpha   90.00
_cell.angle_beta   90.00
_cell.angle_gamma   90.00
#
_symmetry.space_group_name_H-M   'P 1'
#
loop_
_entity.id
_entity.type
_entity.pdbx_description
1 polymer ?
#
loop_
_entity_poly.entity_id
_entity_poly.type
_entity_poly.pdbx_seq_one_letter_code
_entity_poly.pdbx_strand_id
1 'polypeptide(L)'
;LGHRAKESLLVDFINQTDLDKIGDKASVIEAFFAFAQAEQQREAEEIIREENLNTDEARRYITTSLRREFASDNGTELNTILPRMSPLNPQYLTKKQSVFQRIAAFVEKFKGVGGNIQ
;
A
#
# COMPACT_ATOMS: atom_id res chain seq x y z
N LEU A 1 -4.38 -17.89 -8.36
CA LEU A 1 -4.45 -17.52 -6.93
C LEU A 1 -4.02 -16.05 -6.80
N GLY A 2 -4.95 -15.10 -6.94
CA GLY A 2 -4.64 -13.65 -6.93
C GLY A 2 -5.63 -12.79 -6.15
N HIS A 3 -6.62 -13.39 -5.48
CA HIS A 3 -7.69 -12.65 -4.79
C HIS A 3 -7.59 -12.66 -3.25
N ARG A 4 -6.74 -13.51 -2.64
CA ARG A 4 -6.57 -13.56 -1.17
C ARG A 4 -6.09 -12.23 -0.58
N ALA A 5 -5.23 -11.50 -1.28
CA ALA A 5 -4.72 -10.21 -0.78
C ALA A 5 -5.80 -9.12 -0.70
N LYS A 6 -6.86 -9.23 -1.53
CA LYS A 6 -7.99 -8.30 -1.56
C LYS A 6 -9.18 -8.77 -0.73
N GLU A 7 -9.14 -10.02 -0.24
CA GLU A 7 -10.20 -10.61 0.55
C GLU A 7 -10.46 -9.81 1.82
N SER A 8 -9.41 -9.40 2.53
CA SER A 8 -9.54 -8.53 3.70
C SER A 8 -10.21 -7.20 3.35
N LEU A 9 -9.79 -6.55 2.26
CA LEU A 9 -10.36 -5.28 1.82
C LEU A 9 -11.87 -5.38 1.50
N LEU A 10 -12.30 -6.49 0.90
CA LEU A 10 -13.71 -6.76 0.63
C LEU A 10 -14.51 -7.05 1.90
N VAL A 11 -13.94 -7.84 2.82
CA VAL A 11 -14.56 -8.15 4.12
C VAL A 11 -14.71 -6.87 4.94
N ASP A 12 -13.67 -6.04 4.99
CA ASP A 12 -13.68 -4.75 5.69
C ASP A 12 -14.75 -3.82 5.10
N PHE A 13 -14.85 -3.75 3.77
CA PHE A 13 -15.89 -2.97 3.09
C PHE A 13 -17.30 -3.43 3.50
N ILE A 14 -17.58 -4.73 3.47
CA ILE A 14 -18.88 -5.30 3.86
C ILE A 14 -19.22 -5.00 5.32
N ASN A 15 -18.22 -5.06 6.22
CA ASN A 15 -18.43 -4.85 7.65
C ASN A 15 -18.58 -3.37 8.04
N GLN A 16 -17.95 -2.46 7.28
CA GLN A 16 -17.89 -1.03 7.60
C GLN A 16 -18.87 -0.17 6.78
N THR A 17 -19.53 -0.76 5.79
CA THR A 17 -20.46 -0.05 4.89
C THR A 17 -21.88 -0.56 5.08
N ASP A 18 -22.82 0.37 5.24
CA ASP A 18 -24.25 0.07 5.24
C ASP A 18 -24.74 -0.13 3.80
N LEU A 19 -24.71 -1.38 3.33
CA LEU A 19 -25.06 -1.74 1.96
C LEU A 19 -26.53 -1.48 1.63
N ASP A 20 -27.42 -1.45 2.62
CA ASP A 20 -28.85 -1.18 2.42
C ASP A 20 -29.10 0.28 1.99
N LYS A 21 -28.14 1.18 2.22
CA LYS A 21 -28.17 2.56 1.74
C LYS A 21 -27.66 2.73 0.31
N ILE A 22 -27.14 1.67 -0.30
CA ILE A 22 -26.59 1.70 -1.66
C ILE A 22 -27.62 1.13 -2.63
N GLY A 23 -28.17 1.99 -3.48
CA GLY A 23 -29.36 1.65 -4.28
C GLY A 23 -29.13 0.63 -5.40
N ASP A 24 -28.01 0.71 -6.12
CA ASP A 24 -27.73 -0.16 -7.27
C ASP A 24 -26.30 -0.69 -7.30
N LYS A 25 -26.07 -1.65 -8.21
CA LYS A 25 -24.77 -2.32 -8.36
C LYS A 25 -23.64 -1.35 -8.74
N ALA A 26 -23.93 -0.31 -9.53
CA ALA A 26 -22.91 0.66 -9.93
C ALA A 26 -22.46 1.48 -8.72
N SER A 27 -23.41 1.89 -7.89
CA SER A 27 -23.18 2.61 -6.64
C SER A 27 -22.36 1.79 -5.63
N VAL A 28 -22.55 0.46 -5.58
CA VAL A 28 -21.72 -0.44 -4.74
C VAL A 28 -20.27 -0.45 -5.21
N ILE A 29 -20.04 -0.47 -6.53
CA ILE A 29 -18.70 -0.45 -7.11
C ILE A 29 -18.00 0.88 -6.79
N GLU A 30 -18.69 2.01 -6.97
CA GLU A 30 -18.16 3.33 -6.63
C GLU A 30 -17.83 3.45 -5.14
N ALA A 31 -18.74 3.01 -4.27
CA ALA A 31 -18.51 3.00 -2.82
C ALA A 31 -17.32 2.12 -2.42
N PHE A 32 -17.15 0.95 -3.05
CA PHE A 32 -16.00 0.09 -2.81
C PHE A 32 -14.68 0.77 -3.22
N PHE A 33 -14.62 1.39 -4.41
CA PHE A 33 -13.40 2.08 -4.83
C PHE A 33 -13.08 3.28 -3.95
N ALA A 34 -14.08 4.06 -3.52
CA ALA A 34 -13.88 5.16 -2.59
C ALA A 34 -13.34 4.67 -1.23
N PHE A 35 -13.93 3.61 -0.68
CA PHE A 35 -13.45 2.95 0.54
C PHE A 35 -12.02 2.43 0.37
N ALA A 36 -11.75 1.72 -0.73
CA ALA A 36 -10.45 1.15 -1.01
C ALA A 36 -9.36 2.21 -1.14
N GLN A 37 -9.65 3.36 -1.77
CA GLN A 37 -8.71 4.48 -1.87
C GLN A 37 -8.42 5.13 -0.51
N ALA A 38 -9.44 5.25 0.35
CA ALA A 38 -9.25 5.75 1.71
C ALA A 38 -8.36 4.82 2.54
N GLU A 39 -8.62 3.51 2.50
CA GLU A 39 -7.79 2.50 3.17
C GLU A 39 -6.38 2.43 2.59
N GLN A 40 -6.23 2.58 1.28
CA GLN A 40 -4.94 2.64 0.60
C GLN A 40 -4.09 3.81 1.10
N GLN A 41 -4.67 5.00 1.26
CA GLN A 41 -3.97 6.16 1.83
C GLN A 41 -3.58 5.89 3.30
N ARG A 42 -4.54 5.42 4.10
CA ARG A 42 -4.34 5.14 5.53
C ARG A 42 -3.20 4.15 5.77
N GLU A 43 -3.21 3.02 5.06
CA GLU A 43 -2.19 1.97 5.21
C GLU A 43 -0.82 2.41 4.66
N ALA A 44 -0.78 3.22 3.60
CA ALA A 44 0.47 3.79 3.10
C ALA A 44 1.13 4.70 4.16
N GLU A 45 0.35 5.58 4.79
CA GLU A 45 0.83 6.43 5.88
C GLU A 45 1.29 5.63 7.11
N GLU A 46 0.57 4.56 7.43
CA GLU A 46 0.92 3.65 8.53
C GLU A 46 2.28 2.97 8.27
N ILE A 47 2.51 2.43 7.07
CA ILE A 47 3.80 1.85 6.68
C ILE A 47 4.91 2.89 6.78
N ILE A 48 4.70 4.09 6.24
CA ILE A 48 5.71 5.17 6.26
C ILE A 48 6.08 5.55 7.70
N ARG A 49 5.09 5.69 8.57
CA ARG A 49 5.27 6.09 9.96
C ARG A 49 5.96 4.99 10.77
N GLU A 50 5.46 3.76 10.72
CA GLU A 50 5.97 2.64 11.52
C GLU A 50 7.39 2.24 11.11
N GLU A 51 7.69 2.30 9.81
CA GLU A 51 9.02 2.02 9.30
C GLU A 51 9.96 3.23 9.35
N ASN A 52 9.48 4.39 9.82
CA ASN A 52 10.23 5.65 9.84
C ASN A 52 10.90 5.95 8.49
N LEU A 53 10.14 5.81 7.41
CA LEU A 53 10.63 6.02 6.04
C LEU A 53 10.78 7.51 5.73
N ASN A 54 11.59 7.80 4.72
CA ASN A 54 11.57 9.13 4.11
C ASN A 54 10.23 9.33 3.39
N THR A 55 9.37 10.20 3.94
CA THR A 55 7.97 10.34 3.55
C THR A 55 7.77 10.60 2.06
N ASP A 56 8.45 11.60 1.49
CA ASP A 56 8.24 11.99 0.08
C ASP A 56 8.74 10.90 -0.88
N GLU A 57 9.92 10.33 -0.59
CA GLU A 57 10.50 9.24 -1.37
C GLU A 57 9.63 7.98 -1.29
N ALA A 58 9.11 7.65 -0.10
CA ALA A 58 8.24 6.51 0.11
C ALA A 58 6.91 6.67 -0.63
N ARG A 59 6.26 7.83 -0.54
CA ARG A 59 5.02 8.12 -1.31
C ARG A 59 5.25 7.94 -2.81
N ARG A 60 6.37 8.45 -3.33
CA ARG A 60 6.74 8.31 -4.75
C ARG A 60 6.99 6.85 -5.15
N TYR A 61 7.72 6.11 -4.33
CA TYR A 61 8.01 4.69 -4.57
C TYR A 61 6.75 3.83 -4.53
N ILE A 62 5.89 4.03 -3.53
CA ILE A 62 4.62 3.32 -3.37
C ILE A 62 3.70 3.62 -4.56
N THR A 63 3.55 4.90 -4.94
CA THR A 63 2.74 5.31 -6.10
C THR A 63 3.26 4.68 -7.40
N THR A 64 4.57 4.66 -7.60
CA THR A 64 5.19 4.03 -8.78
C THR A 64 4.98 2.52 -8.80
N SER A 65 5.08 1.87 -7.64
CA SER A 65 4.90 0.42 -7.49
C SER A 65 3.45 0.01 -7.72
N LEU A 66 2.48 0.78 -7.22
CA LEU A 66 1.05 0.57 -7.50
C LEU A 66 0.74 0.71 -8.99
N ARG A 67 1.29 1.73 -9.66
CA ARG A 67 1.12 1.93 -11.11
C ARG A 67 1.73 0.79 -11.93
N ARG A 68 2.83 0.20 -11.45
CA ARG A 68 3.47 -0.98 -12.06
C ARG A 68 2.81 -2.30 -11.64
N GLU A 69 1.92 -2.27 -10.65
CA GLU A 69 1.29 -3.43 -10.00
C GLU A 69 2.26 -4.39 -9.27
N PHE A 70 3.53 -3.99 -9.08
CA PHE A 70 4.51 -4.70 -8.29
C PHE A 70 5.54 -3.75 -7.67
N ALA A 71 6.06 -4.12 -6.49
CA ALA A 71 7.20 -3.45 -5.87
C ALA A 71 8.51 -4.05 -6.39
N SER A 72 9.51 -3.21 -6.67
CA SER A 72 10.84 -3.66 -7.09
C SER A 72 11.90 -3.26 -6.08
N ASP A 73 12.75 -4.20 -5.69
CA ASP A 73 13.95 -3.97 -4.89
C ASP A 73 15.20 -3.74 -5.76
N ASN A 74 15.04 -3.79 -7.10
CA ASN A 74 16.10 -3.56 -8.05
C ASN A 74 16.49 -2.07 -8.10
N GLY A 75 17.80 -1.81 -8.18
CA GLY A 75 18.33 -0.45 -8.23
C GLY A 75 18.40 0.21 -6.86
N THR A 76 18.30 1.55 -6.84
CA THR A 76 18.48 2.36 -5.64
C THR A 76 17.18 2.89 -5.04
N GLU A 77 16.04 2.73 -5.71
CA GLU A 77 14.74 3.30 -5.30
C GLU A 77 14.36 2.85 -3.87
N LEU A 78 14.46 1.56 -3.57
CA LEU A 78 14.18 1.05 -2.22
C LEU A 78 15.18 1.58 -1.17
N ASN A 79 16.40 1.94 -1.56
CA ASN A 79 17.37 2.52 -0.61
C ASN A 79 17.06 3.99 -0.30
N THR A 80 16.42 4.74 -1.21
CA THR A 80 16.13 6.17 -0.99
C THR A 80 14.99 6.39 0.00
N ILE A 81 14.10 5.41 0.16
CA ILE A 81 12.98 5.49 1.10
C ILE A 81 13.37 5.12 2.54
N LEU A 82 14.50 4.42 2.73
CA LEU A 82 14.94 3.99 4.06
C LEU A 82 15.43 5.20 4.89
N PRO A 83 15.26 5.15 6.23
CA PRO A 83 15.87 6.14 7.10
C PRO A 83 17.38 6.16 6.93
N ARG A 84 18.01 7.32 7.17
CA ARG A 84 19.47 7.43 7.16
C ARG A 84 20.07 6.46 8.18
N MET A 85 20.79 5.49 7.67
CA MET A 85 21.55 4.51 8.46
C MET A 85 22.90 4.31 7.80
N SER A 86 23.92 3.97 8.60
CA SER A 86 25.18 3.50 8.03
C SER A 86 24.95 2.18 7.29
N PRO A 87 25.45 2.00 6.05
CA PRO A 87 25.42 0.71 5.37
C PRO A 87 26.15 -0.41 6.14
N LEU A 88 27.04 -0.04 7.06
CA LEU A 88 27.74 -0.97 7.96
C LEU A 88 26.90 -1.34 9.19
N ASN A 89 25.72 -0.77 9.37
CA ASN A 89 24.81 -1.17 10.43
C ASN A 89 24.28 -2.59 10.11
N PRO A 90 24.49 -3.59 10.99
CA PRO A 90 24.07 -4.96 10.75
C PRO A 90 22.55 -5.12 10.55
N GLN A 91 21.76 -4.16 11.05
CA GLN A 91 20.29 -4.16 10.91
C GLN A 91 19.81 -3.61 9.56
N TYR A 92 20.69 -3.00 8.76
CA TYR A 92 20.33 -2.34 7.50
C TYR A 92 19.66 -3.30 6.52
N LEU A 93 20.26 -4.48 6.29
CA LEU A 93 19.73 -5.47 5.36
C LEU A 93 18.40 -6.04 5.83
N THR A 94 18.25 -6.30 7.13
CA THR A 94 17.01 -6.79 7.71
C THR A 94 15.88 -5.76 7.56
N LYS A 95 16.16 -4.48 7.84
CA LYS A 95 15.16 -3.42 7.68
C LYS A 95 14.76 -3.24 6.22
N LYS A 96 15.74 -3.24 5.31
CA LYS A 96 15.48 -3.18 3.86
C LYS A 96 14.54 -4.31 3.41
N GLN A 97 14.82 -5.54 3.83
CA GLN A 97 13.99 -6.70 3.48
C GLN A 97 12.58 -6.60 4.07
N SER A 98 12.46 -6.20 5.33
CA SER A 98 11.16 -6.06 6.00
C SER A 98 10.30 -4.98 5.34
N VAL A 99 10.87 -3.81 5.08
CA VAL A 99 10.19 -2.71 4.38
C VAL A 99 9.73 -3.15 2.99
N PHE A 100 10.59 -3.85 2.23
CA PHE A 100 10.22 -4.37 0.92
C PHE A 100 9.03 -5.32 0.99
N GLN A 101 9.04 -6.28 1.91
CA GLN A 101 7.95 -7.25 2.07
C GLN A 101 6.62 -6.58 2.43
N ARG A 102 6.66 -5.58 3.33
CA ARG A 102 5.46 -4.80 3.69
C ARG A 102 4.89 -4.05 2.49
N ILE A 103 5.75 -3.36 1.72
CA ILE A 103 5.31 -2.61 0.53
C ILE A 103 4.83 -3.56 -0.58
N ALA A 104 5.48 -4.70 -0.79
CA ALA A 104 5.05 -5.69 -1.77
C ALA A 104 3.66 -6.26 -1.42
N ALA A 105 3.41 -6.56 -0.15
CA ALA A 105 2.10 -7.00 0.33
C ALA A 105 1.04 -5.90 0.16
N PHE A 106 1.37 -4.65 0.47
CA PHE A 106 0.52 -3.49 0.24
C PHE A 106 0.16 -3.33 -1.24
N VAL A 107 1.14 -3.41 -2.14
CA VAL A 107 0.91 -3.31 -3.59
C VAL A 107 0.02 -4.45 -4.08
N GLU A 108 0.23 -5.68 -3.61
CA GLU A 108 -0.63 -6.81 -4.00
C GLU A 108 -2.08 -6.61 -3.53
N LYS A 109 -2.27 -6.05 -2.33
CA LYS A 109 -3.60 -5.69 -1.79
C LYS A 109 -4.26 -4.61 -2.65
N PHE A 110 -3.57 -3.51 -2.95
CA PHE A 110 -4.18 -2.31 -3.56
C PHE A 110 -3.98 -2.15 -5.07
N LYS A 111 -3.23 -3.01 -5.77
CA LYS A 111 -3.12 -2.95 -7.24
C LYS A 111 -4.51 -2.97 -7.89
N GLY A 112 -4.73 -2.09 -8.87
CA GLY A 112 -6.00 -1.91 -9.57
C GLY A 112 -7.05 -1.04 -8.87
N VAL A 113 -6.79 -0.53 -7.65
CA VAL A 113 -7.72 0.40 -6.95
C VAL A 113 -7.69 1.82 -7.55
N GLY A 114 -6.55 2.22 -8.13
CA GLY A 114 -6.34 3.58 -8.65
C GLY A 114 -5.99 4.57 -7.53
N GLY A 115 -6.29 5.86 -7.74
CA GLY A 115 -5.98 6.92 -6.77
C GLY A 115 -4.51 7.36 -6.74
N ASN A 116 -4.23 8.40 -5.96
CA ASN A 116 -2.88 8.89 -5.70
C ASN A 116 -2.62 8.84 -4.19
N ILE A 117 -1.40 8.47 -3.80
CA ILE A 117 -0.95 8.61 -2.41
C ILE A 117 -0.46 10.05 -2.26
N GLN A 118 -1.19 10.89 -1.51
CA GLN A 118 -0.82 12.30 -1.28
C GLN A 118 -0.03 12.48 0.01
#